data_AF-X1PGJ9-F1
#
_entry.id   AF-X1PGJ9-F1
#
_cell.length_a   1.000
_cell.length_b   1.000
_cell.length_c   1.000
_cell.angle_alpha   90.00
_cell.angle_beta   90.00
_cell.angle_gamma   90.00
#
_symmetry.space_group_name_H-M   'P 1'
#
loop_
_entity.id
_entity.type
_entity.pdbx_description
1 polymer ?
#
loop_
_entity_poly.entity_id
_entity_poly.type
_entity_poly.pdbx_seq_one_letter_code
_entity_poly.pdbx_strand_id
1 'polypeptide(L)' 'RVNLDIEKSKKKISNTDFTSKAPQEIIQKEKGKLYQADKMLKVLNDQLARMESTGK' A
#
# COMPACT_ATOMS: atom_id res chain seq x y z
N ARG A 1 1.44 -3.42 12.66
CA ARG A 1 2.00 -4.46 11.77
C ARG A 1 1.79 -4.11 10.29
N VAL A 2 0.55 -3.84 9.85
CA VAL A 2 0.23 -3.48 8.44
C VAL A 2 1.05 -2.29 7.90
N ASN A 3 1.17 -1.18 8.64
CA ASN A 3 1.97 -0.02 8.19
C ASN A 3 3.45 -0.35 7.97
N LEU A 4 4.05 -1.18 8.83
CA LEU A 4 5.44 -1.62 8.69
C LEU A 4 5.63 -2.50 7.46
N ASP A 5 4.66 -3.37 7.15
CA ASP A 5 4.73 -4.23 5.97
C ASP A 5 4.58 -3.42 4.68
N ILE A 6 3.72 -2.39 4.68
CA ILE A 6 3.58 -1.44 3.56
C ILE A 6 4.87 -0.65 3.35
N GLU A 7 5.47 -0.11 4.40
CA GLU A 7 6.74 0.62 4.28
C GLU A 7 7.86 -0.26 3.73
N LYS A 8 7.95 -1.51 4.20
CA LYS A 8 8.90 -2.49 3.66
C LYS A 8 8.65 -2.77 2.19
N SER A 9 7.38 -2.97 1.78
CA SER A 9 7.03 -3.17 0.38
C SER A 9 7.33 -1.93 -0.47
N LYS A 10 7.07 -0.72 0.03
CA LYS A 10 7.43 0.53 -0.67
C LYS A 10 8.93 0.61 -0.89
N LYS A 11 9.72 0.37 0.16
CA LYS A 11 11.19 0.40 0.09
C LYS A 11 11.77 -0.64 -0.88
N LYS A 12 11.14 -1.81 -0.97
CA LYS A 12 11.53 -2.86 -1.94
C LYS A 12 11.22 -2.44 -3.37
N ILE A 13 10.01 -1.96 -3.65
CA ILE A 13 9.59 -1.56 -5.00
C ILE A 13 10.34 -0.31 -5.49
N SER A 14 10.73 0.59 -4.59
CA SER A 14 11.54 1.76 -4.95
C SER A 14 13.04 1.46 -5.09
N ASN A 15 13.48 0.23 -4.77
CA ASN A 15 14.88 -0.16 -4.87
C ASN A 15 15.15 -0.83 -6.23
N THR A 16 15.92 -0.15 -7.08
CA THR A 16 16.28 -0.60 -8.43
C THR A 16 16.96 -1.97 -8.43
N ASP A 17 17.83 -2.22 -7.46
CA ASP A 17 18.54 -3.50 -7.30
C ASP A 17 17.57 -4.64 -7.00
N PHE A 18 16.55 -4.38 -6.18
CA PHE A 18 15.51 -5.36 -5.90
C PHE A 18 14.66 -5.62 -7.14
N THR A 19 14.22 -4.57 -7.84
CA THR A 19 13.36 -4.71 -9.03
C THR A 19 14.06 -5.35 -10.23
N SER A 20 15.39 -5.29 -10.30
CA SER A 20 16.16 -5.88 -11.39
C SER A 20 16.55 -7.35 -11.14
N LYS A 21 16.73 -7.75 -9.87
CA LYS A 21 17.25 -9.07 -9.50
C LYS A 21 16.18 -10.03 -8.97
N ALA A 22 15.08 -9.51 -8.42
CA ALA A 22 14.05 -10.37 -7.83
C ALA A 22 13.18 -11.06 -8.90
N PRO A 23 12.68 -12.27 -8.63
CA PRO A 23 11.71 -12.92 -9.51
C PRO A 23 10.47 -12.03 -9.73
N GLN A 24 9.97 -12.02 -10.97
CA GLN A 24 8.86 -11.14 -11.36
C GLN A 24 7.61 -11.39 -10.51
N GLU A 25 7.33 -12.63 -10.12
CA GLU A 25 6.23 -12.98 -9.21
C GLU A 25 6.35 -12.27 -7.86
N ILE A 26 7.56 -12.18 -7.29
CA ILE A 26 7.79 -11.52 -6.01
C ILE A 26 7.60 -10.01 -6.14
N ILE A 27 8.07 -9.42 -7.24
CA ILE A 27 7.85 -8.00 -7.53
C ILE A 27 6.35 -7.71 -7.64
N GLN A 28 5.60 -8.55 -8.36
CA GLN A 28 4.15 -8.39 -8.49
C GLN A 28 3.43 -8.56 -7.17
N LYS A 29 3.86 -9.50 -6.32
CA LYS A 29 3.30 -9.70 -4.98
C LYS A 29 3.51 -8.47 -4.09
N GLU A 30 4.69 -7.87 -4.11
CA GLU A 30 4.98 -6.65 -3.35
C GLU A 30 4.20 -5.44 -3.89
N LYS A 31 4.06 -5.30 -5.22
CA LYS A 31 3.17 -4.28 -5.83
C LYS A 31 1.70 -4.49 -5.45
N GLY A 32 1.24 -5.74 -5.43
CA GLY A 32 -0.12 -6.11 -5.04
C GLY A 32 -0.45 -5.72 -3.60
N LYS A 33 0.49 -5.93 -2.66
CA LYS A 33 0.36 -5.48 -1.26
C LYS A 33 0.17 -3.96 -1.18
N LEU A 34 0.96 -3.20 -1.93
CA LEU A 34 0.87 -1.73 -1.96
C LEU A 34 -0.48 -1.27 -2.52
N TYR A 35 -0.94 -1.89 -3.60
CA TYR A 35 -2.23 -1.56 -4.22
C TYR A 35 -3.42 -1.84 -3.29
N GLN A 36 -3.41 -2.98 -2.60
CA GLN A 36 -4.46 -3.33 -1.64
C GLN A 36 -4.49 -2.36 -0.46
N ALA A 37 -3.31 -2.00 0.06
CA ALA A 37 -3.19 -1.02 1.13
C ALA A 37 -3.72 0.36 0.71
N ASP A 38 -3.41 0.81 -0.49
CA ASP A 38 -3.88 2.09 -1.03
C ASP A 38 -5.41 2.12 -1.14
N LYS A 39 -6.02 1.06 -1.69
CA LYS A 39 -7.48 0.92 -1.75
C LYS A 39 -8.13 0.99 -0.36
N MET A 40 -7.56 0.29 0.61
CA MET A 40 -8.09 0.26 1.97
C MET A 40 -8.01 1.63 2.63
N LEU A 41 -6.88 2.34 2.47
CA LEU A 41 -6.72 3.70 2.96
C LEU A 41 -7.73 4.66 2.34
N LYS A 42 -7.98 4.55 1.02
CA LYS A 42 -8.99 5.36 0.35
C LYS A 42 -10.38 5.14 0.94
N VAL A 43 -10.79 3.89 1.13
CA VAL A 43 -12.09 3.55 1.73
C VAL A 43 -12.21 4.12 3.15
N LEU A 44 -11.17 3.97 3.98
CA LEU A 44 -11.17 4.50 5.34
C LEU A 44 -11.27 6.03 5.37
N ASN A 45 -10.55 6.72 4.49
CA ASN A 45 -10.63 8.18 4.35
C ASN A 45 -12.01 8.62 3.88
N ASP A 46 -12.60 7.93 2.90
CA ASP A 46 -13.96 8.22 2.42
C ASP A 46 -15.02 7.98 3.50
N GLN A 47 -14.80 7.03 4.40
CA GLN A 47 -15.66 6.79 5.56
C GLN A 47 -15.49 7.88 6.62
N LEU A 48 -14.24 8.25 6.93
CA LEU A 48 -13.94 9.33 7.88
C LEU A 48 -14.56 10.65 7.43
N ALA A 49 -14.38 11.02 6.16
CA ALA A 49 -14.96 12.24 5.60
C ALA A 49 -16.49 12.29 5.72
N ARG A 50 -17.17 11.15 5.53
CA ARG A 50 -18.62 11.05 5.74
C ARG A 50 -19.02 11.25 7.20
N MET A 51 -18.25 10.72 8.14
CA MET A 51 -18.52 10.91 9.58
C MET A 51 -18.34 12.39 9.96
N GLU A 52 -17.27 13.02 9.50
CA GLU A 52 -17.01 14.46 9.72
C GLU A 52 -18.06 15.36 9.09
N SER A 53 -18.62 14.98 7.93
CA SER A 53 -19.71 15.74 7.30
C SER A 53 -21.08 15.54 7.97
N THR A 54 -21.28 14.42 8.68
CA THR A 54 -22.55 14.11 9.37
C THR A 54 -22.59 14.69 10.78
N GLY A 55 -21.43 15.06 11.35
CA GLY A 55 -21.32 15.72 12.65
C GLY A 55 -21.38 17.26 12.61
N LYS A 56 -21.69 17.87 11.46
CA LYS A 56 -21.90 19.32 11.29
C LYS A 56 -23.36 19.67 11.12
#